data_AF-A0A6N0LUJ5-F1
#
_entry.id   AF-A0A6N0LUJ5-F1
#
_cell.length_a   1.000
_cell.length_b   1.000
_cell.length_c   1.000
_cell.angle_alpha   90.00
_cell.angle_beta   90.00
_cell.angle_gamma   90.00
#
_symmetry.space_group_name_H-M   'P 1'
#
loop_
_entity.id
_entity.type
_entity.pdbx_description
1 polymer ?
#
loop_
_entity_poly.entity_id
_entity_poly.type
_entity_poly.pdbx_seq_one_letter_code
_entity_poly.pdbx_strand_id
1 'polypeptide(L)'
;MNTEFTLELARQLHDSNQIIDFDWAWQVLGYSRKDSAKRTLVSYFERDLDYFTQSPEESPEALPHDIFHFEVENSKAGRPVEKIYLTVECFKEMGMLAKSEEGRSANTF
;
A
#
# COMPACT_ATOMS: atom_id res chain seq x y z
N MET A 1 0.25 -15.60 11.57
CA MET A 1 -1.03 -15.64 10.84
C MET A 1 -0.72 -15.32 9.39
N ASN A 2 -1.23 -16.12 8.45
CA ASN A 2 -0.98 -15.93 7.02
C ASN A 2 -1.67 -14.63 6.56
N THR A 3 -0.88 -13.60 6.27
CA THR A 3 -1.29 -12.38 5.56
C THR A 3 -1.48 -12.69 4.08
N GLU A 4 -2.48 -13.49 3.73
CA GLU A 4 -2.83 -13.70 2.33
C GLU A 4 -3.78 -12.60 1.87
N PHE A 5 -3.46 -11.99 0.74
CA PHE A 5 -4.35 -11.06 0.05
C PHE A 5 -5.56 -11.85 -0.51
N THR A 6 -6.71 -11.77 0.15
CA THR A 6 -7.91 -12.51 -0.24
C THR A 6 -8.84 -11.71 -1.16
N LEU A 7 -9.71 -12.41 -1.89
CA LEU A 7 -10.75 -11.84 -2.75
C LEU A 7 -11.63 -10.80 -2.04
N GLU A 8 -12.00 -11.11 -0.79
CA GLU A 8 -12.91 -10.30 0.01
C GLU A 8 -12.29 -8.95 0.33
N LEU A 9 -10.98 -8.95 0.61
CA LEU A 9 -10.21 -7.75 0.83
C LEU A 9 -10.14 -6.87 -0.42
N ALA A 10 -9.92 -7.47 -1.59
CA ALA A 10 -9.90 -6.74 -2.86
C ALA A 10 -11.24 -6.04 -3.14
N ARG A 11 -12.38 -6.69 -2.82
CA ARG A 11 -13.72 -6.09 -2.97
C ARG A 11 -13.95 -4.95 -1.98
N GLN A 12 -13.56 -5.11 -0.72
CA GLN A 12 -13.73 -4.05 0.29
C GLN A 12 -12.92 -2.79 -0.05
N LEU A 13 -11.69 -2.97 -0.54
CA LEU A 13 -10.84 -1.86 -0.98
C LEU A 13 -11.44 -1.13 -2.19
N HIS A 14 -11.95 -1.86 -3.18
CA HIS A 14 -12.55 -1.27 -4.38
C HIS A 14 -13.76 -0.37 -4.08
N ASP A 15 -14.65 -0.77 -3.17
CA ASP A 15 -15.86 0.02 -2.84
C ASP A 15 -15.59 1.23 -1.94
N SER A 16 -14.47 1.27 -1.23
CA SER A 16 -14.28 2.24 -0.14
C SER A 16 -13.41 3.45 -0.51
N ASN A 17 -12.79 3.48 -1.70
CA ASN A 17 -11.85 4.54 -2.11
C ASN A 17 -10.77 4.85 -1.05
N GLN A 18 -10.39 3.83 -0.28
CA GLN A 18 -9.45 3.94 0.84
C GLN A 18 -8.01 3.85 0.35
N ILE A 19 -7.09 4.45 1.10
CA ILE A 19 -5.66 4.36 0.83
C ILE A 19 -5.00 3.30 1.71
N ILE A 20 -4.03 2.60 1.16
CA ILE A 20 -3.37 1.44 1.76
C ILE A 20 -2.01 1.88 2.30
N ASP A 21 -1.69 1.51 3.54
CA ASP A 21 -0.37 1.78 4.13
C ASP A 21 0.72 1.01 3.36
N PHE A 22 1.73 1.75 2.87
CA PHE A 22 2.82 1.18 2.09
C PHE A 22 3.63 0.15 2.88
N ASP A 23 3.83 0.33 4.19
CA ASP A 23 4.58 -0.62 5.05
C ASP A 23 3.94 -2.01 5.08
N TRP A 24 2.61 -2.07 4.98
CA TRP A 24 1.88 -3.32 4.80
C TRP A 24 1.93 -3.78 3.34
N ALA A 25 1.69 -2.85 2.41
CA ALA A 25 1.58 -3.16 1.00
C ALA A 25 2.84 -3.84 0.42
N TRP A 26 4.05 -3.34 0.70
CA TRP A 26 5.27 -3.93 0.11
C TRP A 26 5.50 -5.38 0.56
N GLN A 27 5.06 -5.74 1.76
CA GLN A 27 5.17 -7.10 2.29
C GLN A 27 4.19 -8.03 1.57
N VAL A 28 2.94 -7.58 1.38
CA VAL A 28 1.88 -8.34 0.70
C VAL A 28 2.19 -8.54 -0.78
N LEU A 29 2.79 -7.55 -1.42
CA LEU A 29 3.21 -7.64 -2.80
C LEU A 29 4.43 -8.56 -3.02
N GLY A 30 5.02 -9.09 -1.95
CA GLY A 30 6.13 -10.03 -2.01
C GLY A 30 7.49 -9.37 -2.26
N TYR A 31 7.64 -8.06 -2.03
CA TYR A 31 8.95 -7.41 -2.15
C TYR A 31 9.87 -7.86 -1.01
N SER A 32 11.11 -8.18 -1.35
CA SER A 32 12.13 -8.55 -0.36
C SER A 32 12.61 -7.38 0.50
N ARG A 33 12.48 -6.14 0.02
CA ARG A 33 12.89 -4.92 0.71
C ARG A 33 11.98 -3.75 0.39
N LYS A 34 11.68 -2.94 1.40
CA LYS A 34 10.93 -1.68 1.29
C LYS A 34 11.55 -0.70 0.29
N ASP A 35 12.88 -0.57 0.28
CA ASP A 35 13.59 0.32 -0.66
C ASP A 35 13.38 -0.07 -2.13
N SER A 36 13.35 -1.37 -2.42
CA SER A 36 13.09 -1.88 -3.77
C SER A 36 11.67 -1.54 -4.21
N ALA A 37 10.69 -1.73 -3.32
CA ALA A 37 9.31 -1.36 -3.57
C ALA A 37 9.15 0.16 -3.76
N LYS A 38 9.78 0.99 -2.91
CA LYS A 38 9.71 2.46 -3.02
C LYS A 38 10.30 2.95 -4.33
N ARG A 39 11.38 2.30 -4.81
CA ARG A 39 11.98 2.65 -6.10
C ARG A 39 11.07 2.33 -7.28
N THR A 40 10.35 1.21 -7.23
CA THR A 40 9.32 0.89 -8.24
C THR A 40 8.18 1.89 -8.17
N LEU A 41 7.69 2.20 -6.97
CA LEU A 41 6.61 3.17 -6.76
C LEU A 41 6.95 4.51 -7.41
N VAL A 42 8.08 5.11 -7.04
CA VAL A 42 8.50 6.44 -7.54
C VAL A 42 8.83 6.42 -9.05
N SER A 43 9.12 5.25 -9.63
CA SER A 43 9.48 5.13 -11.05
C SER A 43 8.28 4.93 -11.97
N TYR A 44 7.17 4.38 -11.48
CA TYR A 44 6.01 4.00 -12.29
C TYR A 44 4.75 4.78 -11.95
N PHE A 45 4.69 5.43 -10.78
CA PHE A 45 3.50 6.07 -10.24
C PHE A 45 3.77 7.54 -9.91
N GLU A 46 2.72 8.35 -9.97
CA GLU A 46 2.78 9.78 -9.68
C GLU A 46 2.33 10.09 -8.24
N ARG A 47 3.10 10.97 -7.58
CA ARG A 47 2.75 11.46 -6.24
C ARG A 47 1.50 12.34 -6.34
N ASP A 48 0.65 12.28 -5.32
CA ASP A 48 -0.62 13.03 -5.22
C ASP A 48 -1.72 12.58 -6.21
N LEU A 49 -1.45 11.56 -7.02
CA LEU A 49 -2.44 10.86 -7.85
C LEU A 49 -2.53 9.39 -7.44
N ASP A 50 -1.43 8.66 -7.55
CA ASP A 50 -1.38 7.22 -7.32
C ASP A 50 -0.99 6.89 -5.88
N TYR A 51 -0.13 7.71 -5.28
CA TYR A 51 0.33 7.56 -3.90
C TYR A 51 0.51 8.91 -3.20
N PHE A 52 0.32 8.91 -1.89
CA PHE A 52 0.42 10.07 -1.02
C PHE A 52 1.54 9.86 -0.01
N THR A 53 2.21 10.95 0.37
CA THR A 53 3.22 10.94 1.43
C THR A 53 2.76 11.81 2.58
N GLN A 54 2.88 11.31 3.81
CA GLN A 54 2.57 12.06 5.01
C GLN A 54 3.83 12.21 5.85
N SER A 55 4.22 13.46 6.07
CA SER A 55 5.26 13.80 7.01
C SER A 55 4.72 13.61 8.44
N PRO A 56 5.58 13.26 9.40
CA PRO A 56 5.14 13.04 10.79
C PRO A 56 4.60 14.31 11.49
N GLU A 57 4.82 15.48 10.92
CA GLU A 57 4.28 16.76 11.36
C GLU A 57 2.89 17.09 10.78
N GLU A 58 2.44 16.32 9.78
CA GLU A 58 1.17 16.53 9.10
C GLU A 58 0.05 15.74 9.78
N SER A 59 -1.12 16.33 9.88
CA SER A 59 -2.27 15.68 10.52
C SER A 59 -2.85 14.58 9.61
N PRO A 60 -3.42 13.49 10.16
CA PRO A 60 -4.04 12.40 9.40
C PRO A 60 -5.10 12.86 8.40
N GLU A 61 -5.81 13.93 8.76
CA GLU A 61 -6.85 14.62 7.97
C GLU A 61 -6.33 15.35 6.72
N ALA A 62 -5.01 15.47 6.55
CA ALA A 62 -4.41 16.03 5.33
C ALA A 62 -4.48 15.07 4.13
N LEU A 63 -4.78 13.79 4.36
CA LEU A 63 -4.93 12.81 3.29
C LEU A 63 -6.31 12.93 2.64
N PRO A 64 -6.41 12.78 1.30
CA PRO A 64 -7.68 12.92 0.59
C PRO A 64 -8.67 11.77 0.86
N HIS A 65 -8.22 10.68 1.49
CA HIS A 65 -8.99 9.45 1.67
C HIS A 65 -8.70 8.79 3.03
N ASP A 66 -9.66 8.01 3.53
CA ASP A 66 -9.50 7.22 4.75
C ASP A 66 -8.42 6.14 4.58
N ILE A 67 -7.59 5.96 5.61
CA ILE A 67 -6.55 4.94 5.63
C ILE A 67 -7.18 3.59 5.98
N PHE A 68 -6.96 2.60 5.11
CA PHE A 68 -7.25 1.20 5.41
C PHE A 68 -6.25 0.70 6.45
N HIS A 69 -6.70 0.57 7.70
CA HIS A 69 -5.87 0.05 8.79
C HIS A 69 -5.95 -1.47 8.81
N PHE A 70 -4.85 -2.14 8.45
CA PHE A 70 -4.65 -3.52 8.85
C PHE A 70 -4.10 -3.55 10.27
N GLU A 71 -4.71 -4.37 11.14
CA GLU A 71 -4.12 -4.72 12.44
C GLU A 71 -2.89 -5.62 12.21
N VAL A 72 -1.79 -5.01 11.78
CA VAL A 72 -0.47 -5.62 11.85
C VAL A 72 0.10 -5.20 13.19
N GLU A 73 0.37 -6.16 14.08
CA GLU A 73 1.14 -5.95 15.31
C GLU A 73 2.58 -5.56 14.95
N ASN A 74 2.79 -4.36 14.39
CA ASN A 74 4.12 -3.81 14.21
C ASN A 74 4.60 -3.27 15.55
N SER A 75 5.32 -4.16 16.23
CA SER A 75 6.05 -3.93 17.46
C SER A 75 6.99 -2.72 17.34
N LYS A 76 6.85 -1.81 18.30
CA LYS A 76 7.90 -0.91 18.85
C LYS A 76 8.51 0.13 17.88
N ALA A 77 8.14 1.37 18.16
CA ALA A 77 9.03 2.53 18.37
C ALA A 77 10.20 2.67 17.38
N GLY A 78 9.93 3.35 16.26
CA GLY A 78 10.93 3.98 15.41
C GLY A 78 10.64 5.47 15.26
N ARG A 79 11.70 6.26 15.00
CA ARG A 79 11.65 7.70 14.70
C ARG A 79 10.47 8.00 13.74
N PRO A 80 9.76 9.13 13.89
CA PRO A 80 8.73 9.51 12.93
C PRO A 80 9.38 9.63 11.54
N VAL A 81 9.07 8.70 10.64
CA VAL A 81 9.53 8.71 9.25
C VAL A 81 8.34 9.02 8.37
N GLU A 82 8.58 9.73 7.27
CA GLU A 82 7.61 9.93 6.18
C GLU A 82 6.87 8.62 5.89
N LYS A 83 5.55 8.63 6.07
CA LYS A 83 4.66 7.53 5.71
C LYS A 83 4.24 7.66 4.26
N ILE A 84 4.03 6.53 3.61
CA ILE A 84 3.60 6.47 2.21
C ILE A 84 2.30 5.68 2.20
N TYR A 85 1.33 6.17 1.43
CA TYR A 85 0.02 5.58 1.27
C TYR A 85 -0.26 5.39 -0.22
N LEU A 86 -0.77 4.22 -0.60
CA LEU A 86 -1.09 3.89 -1.97
C LEU A 86 -2.60 3.98 -2.19
N THR A 87 -3.04 4.46 -3.35
CA THR A 87 -4.40 4.17 -3.79
C THR A 87 -4.57 2.68 -4.06
N VAL A 88 -5.81 2.20 -4.04
CA VAL A 88 -6.14 0.80 -4.36
C VAL A 88 -5.66 0.43 -5.77
N GLU A 89 -5.84 1.32 -6.74
CA GLU A 89 -5.41 1.12 -8.11
C GLU A 89 -3.88 1.05 -8.21
N CYS A 90 -3.15 1.95 -7.56
CA CYS A 90 -1.69 1.90 -7.46
C CYS A 90 -1.20 0.58 -6.84
N PHE A 91 -1.87 0.11 -5.77
CA PHE A 91 -1.54 -1.17 -5.15
C PHE A 91 -1.71 -2.36 -6.11
N LYS A 92 -2.81 -2.39 -6.87
CA LYS A 92 -3.06 -3.44 -7.87
C LYS A 92 -2.01 -3.42 -8.98
N GLU A 93 -1.73 -2.24 -9.53
CA GLU A 93 -0.73 -2.07 -10.58
C GLU A 93 0.68 -2.41 -10.10
N MET A 94 1.03 -2.06 -8.86
CA MET A 94 2.29 -2.49 -8.25
C MET A 94 2.38 -4.01 -8.15
N GLY A 95 1.29 -4.69 -7.78
CA GLY A 95 1.25 -6.16 -7.80
C GLY A 95 1.52 -6.74 -9.18
N MET A 96 0.93 -6.17 -10.23
CA MET A 96 1.20 -6.59 -11.60
C MET A 96 2.67 -6.36 -12.00
N LEU A 97 3.28 -5.24 -11.59
CA LEU A 97 4.68 -4.91 -11.86
C LEU A 97 5.68 -5.76 -11.07
N ALA A 98 5.32 -6.19 -9.86
CA ALA A 98 6.16 -7.04 -9.01
C ALA A 98 6.41 -8.43 -9.62
N LYS A 99 5.65 -8.83 -10.66
CA LYS A 99 5.66 -10.19 -11.25
C LYS A 99 5.50 -11.29 -10.20
N SER A 100 4.90 -10.99 -9.05
CA SER A 100 4.51 -12.00 -8.07
C SER A 100 3.31 -12.78 -8.60
N GLU A 101 3.23 -14.07 -8.28
CA GLU A 101 2.05 -14.88 -8.61
C GLU A 101 0.78 -14.27 -8.01
N GLU A 102 0.88 -13.59 -6.87
CA GLU A 102 -0.23 -12.90 -6.21
C GLU A 102 -0.73 -11.66 -6.98
N GLY A 103 0.16 -10.87 -7.57
CA GLY A 103 -0.21 -9.70 -8.38
C GLY A 103 -0.96 -10.04 -9.68
N ARG A 104 -0.79 -11.28 -10.18
CA ARG A 104 -1.52 -11.79 -11.34
C ARG A 104 -2.99 -12.08 -11.01
N SER A 105 -3.28 -12.47 -9.77
CA SER A 105 -4.64 -12.76 -9.28
C SER A 105 -5.47 -11.50 -9.02
N ALA A 106 -4.83 -10.35 -8.76
CA ALA A 106 -5.51 -9.07 -8.56
C ALA A 106 -6.15 -8.48 -9.84
N ASN A 107 -5.75 -8.95 -11.03
CA ASN A 107 -6.29 -8.54 -12.33
C ASN A 107 -7.52 -9.36 -12.79
N THR A 108 -8.08 -10.22 -11.94
CA THR A 108 -9.27 -11.04 -12.27
C THR A 108 -10.55 -10.47 -11.65
N PHE A 109 -10.50 -9.28 -11.03
CA PHE A 109 -11.64 -8.59 -10.43
C PHE A 109 -11.83 -7.20 -11.01
#